data_AF-A0A952VS69-F1
#
_entry.id   AF-A0A952VS69-F1
#
_cell.length_a   1.000
_cell.length_b   1.000
_cell.length_c   1.000
_cell.angle_alpha   90.00
_cell.angle_beta   90.00
_cell.angle_gamma   90.00
#
_symmetry.space_group_name_H-M   'P 1'
#
loop_
_entity.id
_entity.type
_entity.pdbx_description
1 polymer ?
#
loop_
_entity_poly.entity_id
_entity_poly.type
_entity_poly.pdbx_seq_one_letter_code
_entity_poly.pdbx_strand_id
1 'polypeptide(L)'
;MVFWFVILYLLLSVGIGLFAATRVQNSKDFAVAGRSLPLAVVVATVFATWFGAEAVLGISATFVKEGLRGVVADPFGSSMCLMLAGLFFAPRLYRLNMLTVGDYYRYRYNRTVEVLCTLCIVGSYLGWVAAQFKVLGLVLNVVTEGSVSQSVGIVIGAAIVLTYTTFGGMFSVAILDFIQISVIMGGLLYIASIVGDLAGGVRTVINHAAEAGKLDLFPPATMTAWVPFVGAWMTMMLGSIPQQDVFQRITSAVATSLQLCGVHCQGRALFCLLFCTDVSRLCRNFD
;
A
#
# COMPACT_ATOMS: atom_id res chain seq x y z
N MET A 1 -22.30 16.46 -9.90
CA MET A 1 -22.28 15.13 -10.58
C MET A 1 -21.25 14.18 -9.96
N VAL A 2 -19.97 14.58 -9.81
CA VAL A 2 -18.90 13.73 -9.22
C VAL A 2 -19.22 13.19 -7.83
N PHE A 3 -19.82 14.02 -6.96
CA PHE A 3 -20.22 13.63 -5.61
C PHE A 3 -21.12 12.38 -5.56
N TRP A 4 -22.07 12.25 -6.48
CA TRP A 4 -22.98 11.10 -6.52
C TRP A 4 -22.28 9.80 -6.92
N PHE A 5 -21.27 9.87 -7.80
CA PHE A 5 -20.44 8.71 -8.13
C PHE A 5 -19.62 8.25 -6.92
N VAL A 6 -19.10 9.20 -6.11
CA VAL A 6 -18.39 8.87 -4.87
C VAL A 6 -19.32 8.19 -3.87
N ILE A 7 -20.53 8.70 -3.67
CA ILE A 7 -21.53 8.05 -2.80
C ILE A 7 -21.84 6.64 -3.29
N LEU A 8 -22.10 6.46 -4.59
CA LEU A 8 -22.39 5.16 -5.17
C LEU A 8 -21.24 4.18 -4.95
N TYR A 9 -20.00 4.61 -5.18
CA TYR A 9 -18.80 3.81 -4.95
C TYR A 9 -18.64 3.40 -3.48
N LEU A 10 -18.88 4.32 -2.55
CA LEU A 10 -18.83 4.03 -1.11
C LEU A 10 -19.90 3.04 -0.69
N LEU A 11 -21.14 3.20 -1.18
CA LEU A 11 -22.25 2.28 -0.90
C LEU A 11 -21.98 0.87 -1.45
N LEU A 12 -21.46 0.78 -2.68
CA LEU A 12 -21.07 -0.50 -3.28
C LEU A 12 -19.94 -1.16 -2.48
N SER A 13 -18.92 -0.39 -2.07
CA SER A 13 -17.81 -0.89 -1.27
C SER A 13 -18.30 -1.43 0.09
N VAL A 14 -19.15 -0.68 0.79
CA VAL A 14 -19.74 -1.12 2.05
C VAL A 14 -20.61 -2.37 1.84
N GLY A 15 -21.44 -2.39 0.80
CA GLY A 15 -22.29 -3.53 0.47
C GLY A 15 -21.51 -4.80 0.20
N ILE A 16 -20.45 -4.72 -0.61
CA ILE A 16 -19.53 -5.85 -0.88
C ILE A 16 -18.84 -6.29 0.42
N GLY A 17 -18.38 -5.32 1.22
CA GLY A 17 -17.68 -5.61 2.47
C GLY A 17 -18.56 -6.34 3.49
N LEU A 18 -19.80 -5.88 3.67
CA LEU A 18 -20.79 -6.51 4.55
C LEU A 18 -21.30 -7.85 4.01
N PHE A 19 -21.43 -8.00 2.68
CA PHE A 19 -21.77 -9.29 2.09
C PHE A 19 -20.66 -10.31 2.33
N ALA A 20 -19.40 -9.93 2.12
CA ALA A 20 -18.25 -10.78 2.40
C ALA A 20 -18.12 -11.13 3.89
N ALA A 21 -18.55 -10.24 4.79
CA ALA A 21 -18.59 -10.46 6.24
C ALA A 21 -19.42 -11.70 6.64
N THR A 22 -20.46 -12.05 5.87
CA THR A 22 -21.29 -13.22 6.14
C THR A 22 -20.54 -14.55 6.09
N ARG A 23 -19.32 -14.56 5.52
CA ARG A 23 -18.45 -15.75 5.45
C ARG A 23 -17.48 -15.91 6.62
N VAL A 24 -17.42 -14.93 7.53
CA VAL A 24 -16.51 -14.97 8.68
C VAL A 24 -17.22 -15.58 9.88
N GLN A 25 -16.79 -16.77 10.32
CA GLN A 25 -17.45 -17.49 11.42
C GLN A 25 -16.58 -17.67 12.68
N ASN A 26 -15.26 -17.57 12.56
CA ASN A 26 -14.33 -17.75 13.68
C ASN A 26 -13.14 -16.78 13.61
N SER A 27 -12.31 -16.76 14.65
CA SER A 27 -11.16 -15.85 14.76
C SER A 27 -10.09 -16.07 13.69
N LYS A 28 -9.93 -17.31 13.19
CA LYS A 28 -8.97 -17.62 12.11
C LYS A 28 -9.47 -17.08 10.76
N ASP A 29 -10.77 -17.14 10.51
CA ASP A 29 -11.38 -16.52 9.32
C ASP A 29 -11.28 -15.00 9.40
N PHE A 30 -11.49 -14.44 10.59
CA PHE A 30 -11.37 -13.00 10.82
C PHE A 30 -9.94 -12.50 10.62
N ALA A 31 -8.95 -13.17 11.19
CA ALA A 31 -7.56 -12.70 11.16
C ALA A 31 -6.82 -13.05 9.85
N VAL A 32 -7.01 -14.25 9.30
CA VAL A 32 -6.21 -14.75 8.17
C VAL A 32 -7.04 -15.33 7.02
N ALA A 33 -8.35 -15.06 6.99
CA ALA A 33 -9.26 -15.56 5.95
C ALA A 33 -9.18 -17.09 5.76
N GLY A 34 -8.97 -17.83 6.86
CA GLY A 34 -8.81 -19.29 6.83
C GLY A 34 -7.58 -19.78 6.06
N ARG A 35 -6.68 -18.89 5.64
CA ARG A 35 -5.55 -19.17 4.73
C ARG A 35 -6.01 -19.68 3.36
N SER A 36 -7.18 -19.20 2.91
CA SER A 36 -7.85 -19.67 1.71
C SER A 36 -7.76 -18.69 0.53
N LEU A 37 -7.04 -17.58 0.67
CA LEU A 37 -6.97 -16.54 -0.35
C LEU A 37 -6.11 -16.97 -1.57
N PRO A 38 -6.64 -16.86 -2.80
CA PRO A 38 -5.87 -17.06 -4.03
C PRO A 38 -4.71 -16.07 -4.15
N LEU A 39 -3.65 -16.47 -4.88
CA LEU A 39 -2.45 -15.65 -5.02
C LEU A 39 -2.74 -14.25 -5.58
N ALA A 40 -3.58 -14.14 -6.60
CA ALA A 40 -3.92 -12.86 -7.23
C ALA A 40 -4.57 -11.89 -6.24
N VAL A 41 -5.45 -12.40 -5.37
CA VAL A 41 -6.10 -11.61 -4.32
C VAL A 41 -5.06 -11.17 -3.30
N VAL A 42 -4.19 -12.08 -2.82
CA VAL A 42 -3.13 -11.73 -1.86
C VAL A 42 -2.18 -10.67 -2.42
N VAL A 43 -1.73 -10.80 -3.67
CA VAL A 43 -0.86 -9.80 -4.32
C VAL A 43 -1.57 -8.44 -4.40
N ALA A 44 -2.84 -8.43 -4.80
CA ALA A 44 -3.63 -7.21 -4.85
C ALA A 44 -3.82 -6.58 -3.46
N THR A 45 -4.11 -7.38 -2.43
CA THR A 45 -4.26 -6.94 -1.03
C THR A 45 -2.96 -6.38 -0.47
N VAL A 46 -1.82 -7.02 -0.71
CA VAL A 46 -0.51 -6.47 -0.28
C VAL A 46 -0.25 -5.17 -1.02
N PHE A 47 -0.53 -5.12 -2.32
CA PHE A 47 -0.27 -3.90 -3.10
C PHE A 47 -1.19 -2.77 -2.63
N ALA A 48 -2.48 -3.03 -2.45
CA ALA A 48 -3.48 -2.05 -2.02
C ALA A 48 -3.11 -1.35 -0.72
N THR A 49 -2.60 -2.09 0.27
CA THR A 49 -2.20 -1.48 1.54
C THR A 49 -1.00 -0.55 1.44
N TRP A 50 -0.04 -0.88 0.58
CA TRP A 50 1.14 -0.05 0.38
C TRP A 50 0.86 1.09 -0.60
N PHE A 51 -0.14 0.90 -1.47
CA PHE A 51 -0.64 1.88 -2.42
C PHE A 51 -1.81 2.69 -1.83
N GLY A 52 -1.56 3.29 -0.66
CA GLY A 52 -2.54 4.11 0.06
C GLY A 52 -2.65 5.55 -0.42
N ALA A 53 -3.40 6.37 0.32
CA ALA A 53 -3.60 7.78 -0.02
C ALA A 53 -2.30 8.61 0.07
N GLU A 54 -1.39 8.19 0.95
CA GLU A 54 -0.01 8.67 1.03
C GLU A 54 0.77 8.41 -0.27
N ALA A 55 0.63 7.23 -0.87
CA ALA A 55 1.33 6.91 -2.11
C ALA A 55 0.83 7.79 -3.27
N VAL A 56 -0.48 8.01 -3.34
CA VAL A 56 -1.09 8.79 -4.44
C VAL A 56 -0.84 10.29 -4.30
N LEU A 57 -1.03 10.87 -3.10
CA LEU A 57 -0.94 12.32 -2.88
C LEU A 57 0.38 12.78 -2.26
N GLY A 58 0.96 11.97 -1.36
CA GLY A 58 2.19 12.29 -0.64
C GLY A 58 3.42 12.13 -1.53
N ILE A 59 3.62 10.94 -2.11
CA ILE A 59 4.80 10.66 -2.95
C ILE A 59 4.82 11.56 -4.19
N SER A 60 3.67 11.81 -4.82
CA SER A 60 3.58 12.73 -5.96
C SER A 60 3.99 14.16 -5.59
N ALA A 61 3.54 14.66 -4.43
CA ALA A 61 3.96 15.96 -3.91
C ALA A 61 5.46 16.02 -3.57
N THR A 62 6.00 14.95 -2.99
CA THR A 62 7.45 14.83 -2.70
C THR A 62 8.26 14.78 -3.98
N PHE A 63 7.83 14.01 -4.99
CA PHE A 63 8.50 13.94 -6.28
C PHE A 63 8.56 15.31 -6.98
N VAL A 64 7.48 16.09 -6.94
CA VAL A 64 7.48 17.45 -7.51
C VAL A 64 8.49 18.35 -6.80
N LYS A 65 8.67 18.22 -5.48
CA LYS A 65 9.62 19.04 -4.70
C LYS A 65 11.06 18.55 -4.83
N GLU A 66 11.30 17.26 -4.66
CA GLU A 66 12.62 16.67 -4.41
C GLU A 66 13.10 15.72 -5.52
N GLY A 67 12.24 15.38 -6.49
CA GLY A 67 12.54 14.42 -7.55
C GLY A 67 12.63 12.98 -7.05
N LEU A 68 13.29 12.11 -7.83
CA LEU A 68 13.48 10.69 -7.50
C LEU A 68 14.32 10.49 -6.21
N ARG A 69 15.21 11.43 -5.88
CA ARG A 69 16.02 11.40 -4.66
C ARG A 69 15.17 11.39 -3.38
N GLY A 70 14.07 12.15 -3.37
CA GLY A 70 13.18 12.30 -2.21
C GLY A 70 12.21 11.13 -2.02
N VAL A 71 12.04 10.28 -3.03
CA VAL A 71 11.11 9.14 -3.03
C VAL A 71 11.83 7.79 -2.93
N VAL A 72 13.02 7.77 -2.32
CA VAL A 72 13.79 6.54 -2.13
C VAL A 72 13.13 5.58 -1.13
N ALA A 73 12.41 6.10 -0.13
CA ALA A 73 11.67 5.28 0.83
C ALA A 73 10.54 4.52 0.12
N ASP A 74 9.71 5.24 -0.63
CA ASP A 74 8.63 4.68 -1.44
C ASP A 74 8.72 5.17 -2.88
N PRO A 75 8.84 4.26 -3.87
CA PRO A 75 8.55 2.82 -3.77
C PRO A 75 9.74 1.90 -3.52
N PHE A 76 10.98 2.42 -3.56
CA PHE A 76 12.15 1.53 -3.64
C PHE A 76 12.40 0.76 -2.35
N GLY A 77 12.34 1.44 -1.19
CA GLY A 77 12.48 0.81 0.11
C GLY A 77 11.35 -0.19 0.41
N SER A 78 10.10 0.20 0.21
CA SER A 78 8.94 -0.69 0.41
C SER A 78 8.93 -1.91 -0.52
N SER A 79 9.26 -1.74 -1.81
CA SER A 79 9.41 -2.86 -2.75
C SER A 79 10.45 -3.88 -2.28
N MET A 80 11.60 -3.38 -1.79
CA MET A 80 12.66 -4.24 -1.26
C MET A 80 12.27 -4.90 0.06
N CYS A 81 11.55 -4.20 0.94
CA CYS A 81 10.99 -4.77 2.17
C CYS A 81 10.14 -6.00 1.86
N LEU A 82 9.18 -5.86 0.94
CA LEU A 82 8.32 -6.96 0.53
C LEU A 82 9.16 -8.12 -0.05
N MET A 83 10.09 -7.84 -0.96
CA MET A 83 10.96 -8.86 -1.54
C MET A 83 11.76 -9.62 -0.47
N LEU A 84 12.37 -8.92 0.49
CA LEU A 84 13.15 -9.53 1.59
C LEU A 84 12.24 -10.32 2.55
N ALA A 85 11.08 -9.77 2.92
CA ALA A 85 10.09 -10.43 3.76
C ALA A 85 9.60 -11.73 3.11
N GLY A 86 9.29 -11.70 1.81
CA GLY A 86 8.87 -12.86 1.02
C GLY A 86 9.95 -13.93 0.88
N LEU A 87 11.20 -13.54 0.63
CA LEU A 87 12.30 -14.48 0.44
C LEU A 87 12.76 -15.16 1.74
N PHE A 88 12.96 -14.38 2.80
CA PHE A 88 13.63 -14.86 4.01
C PHE A 88 12.68 -15.20 5.16
N PHE A 89 11.57 -14.47 5.29
CA PHE A 89 10.70 -14.56 6.47
C PHE A 89 9.43 -15.36 6.18
N ALA A 90 8.82 -15.19 5.00
CA ALA A 90 7.56 -15.84 4.67
C ALA A 90 7.56 -17.37 4.84
N PRO A 91 8.54 -18.14 4.33
CA PRO A 91 8.52 -19.60 4.46
C PRO A 91 8.69 -20.07 5.92
N ARG A 92 9.33 -19.27 6.77
CA ARG A 92 9.52 -19.58 8.19
C ARG A 92 8.27 -19.25 8.99
N LEU A 93 7.73 -18.04 8.82
CA LEU A 93 6.56 -17.57 9.54
C LEU A 93 5.30 -18.37 9.17
N TYR A 94 5.16 -18.73 7.89
CA TYR A 94 4.03 -19.54 7.42
C TYR A 94 3.96 -20.90 8.12
N ARG A 95 5.10 -21.55 8.36
CA ARG A 95 5.20 -22.87 9.01
C ARG A 95 4.85 -22.85 10.51
N LEU A 96 4.96 -21.71 11.17
CA LEU A 96 4.67 -21.57 12.60
C LEU A 96 3.17 -21.56 12.92
N ASN A 97 2.30 -21.41 11.90
CA ASN A 97 0.84 -21.42 12.03
C ASN A 97 0.29 -20.47 13.11
N MET A 98 0.93 -19.32 13.28
CA MET A 98 0.54 -18.25 14.20
C MET A 98 -0.47 -17.30 13.56
N LEU A 99 -1.29 -16.63 14.38
CA LEU A 99 -2.28 -15.65 13.91
C LEU A 99 -1.71 -14.22 13.88
N THR A 100 -0.81 -13.91 14.82
CA THR A 100 -0.21 -12.58 14.93
C THR A 100 1.31 -12.63 15.04
N VAL A 101 1.97 -11.50 14.74
CA VAL A 101 3.40 -11.31 15.05
C VAL A 101 3.63 -11.34 16.57
N GLY A 102 2.64 -10.92 17.37
CA GLY A 102 2.67 -11.02 18.82
C GLY A 102 2.87 -12.47 19.30
N ASP A 103 2.17 -13.43 18.71
CA ASP A 103 2.30 -14.85 19.04
C ASP A 103 3.73 -15.36 18.82
N TYR A 104 4.43 -14.83 17.80
CA TYR A 104 5.83 -15.15 17.56
C TYR A 104 6.72 -14.66 18.71
N TYR A 105 6.53 -13.43 19.17
CA TYR A 105 7.26 -12.89 20.32
C TYR A 105 6.97 -13.65 21.62
N ARG A 106 5.73 -14.11 21.81
CA ARG A 106 5.36 -14.97 22.93
C ARG A 106 6.09 -16.30 22.89
N TYR A 107 6.10 -16.96 21.73
CA TYR A 107 6.74 -18.25 21.53
C TYR A 107 8.26 -18.17 21.68
N ARG A 108 8.88 -17.09 21.17
CA ARG A 108 10.33 -16.92 21.18
C ARG A 108 10.88 -16.40 22.52
N TYR A 109 10.11 -15.58 23.23
CA TYR A 109 10.52 -14.93 24.46
C TYR A 109 9.54 -15.25 25.59
N ASN A 110 8.56 -14.39 25.85
CA ASN A 110 7.56 -14.56 26.89
C ASN A 110 6.37 -13.62 26.66
N ARG A 111 5.36 -13.72 27.54
CA ARG A 111 4.14 -12.89 27.51
C ARG A 111 4.42 -11.39 27.66
N THR A 112 5.44 -11.01 28.43
CA THR A 112 5.78 -9.60 28.64
C THR A 112 6.27 -8.95 27.34
N VAL A 113 7.17 -9.62 26.62
CA VAL A 113 7.68 -9.14 25.33
C VAL A 113 6.56 -9.08 24.29
N GLU A 114 5.68 -10.09 24.23
CA GLU A 114 4.51 -10.08 23.36
C GLU A 114 3.65 -8.82 23.56
N VAL A 115 3.29 -8.51 24.82
CA VAL A 115 2.42 -7.37 25.13
C VAL A 115 3.11 -6.06 24.78
N LEU A 116 4.38 -5.89 25.17
CA LEU A 116 5.13 -4.67 24.85
C LEU A 116 5.25 -4.45 23.34
N CYS A 117 5.65 -5.48 22.58
CA CYS A 117 5.74 -5.40 21.13
C CYS A 117 4.38 -5.11 20.48
N THR A 118 3.30 -5.75 20.96
CA THR A 118 1.94 -5.51 20.44
C THR A 118 1.50 -4.07 20.68
N LEU A 119 1.75 -3.51 21.88
CA LEU A 119 1.43 -2.11 22.18
C LEU A 119 2.22 -1.14 21.31
N CYS A 120 3.51 -1.39 21.07
CA CYS A 120 4.31 -0.58 20.16
C CYS A 120 3.77 -0.62 18.73
N ILE A 121 3.40 -1.81 18.24
CA ILE A 121 2.81 -2.00 16.91
C ILE A 121 1.48 -1.23 16.80
N VAL A 122 0.58 -1.39 17.77
CA VAL A 122 -0.71 -0.67 17.79
C VAL A 122 -0.49 0.84 17.79
N GLY A 123 0.42 1.35 18.64
CA GLY A 123 0.77 2.76 18.68
C GLY A 123 1.30 3.29 17.34
N SER A 124 2.13 2.51 16.66
CA SER A 124 2.64 2.86 15.32
C SER A 124 1.53 2.92 14.26
N TYR A 125 0.60 1.96 14.26
CA TYR A 125 -0.50 1.96 13.28
C TYR A 125 -1.49 3.10 13.48
N LEU A 126 -1.68 3.59 14.71
CA LEU A 126 -2.54 4.75 14.95
C LEU A 126 -2.07 5.98 14.15
N GLY A 127 -0.76 6.22 14.09
CA GLY A 127 -0.21 7.32 13.30
C GLY A 127 -0.47 7.16 11.81
N TRP A 128 -0.26 5.96 11.28
CA TRP A 128 -0.50 5.65 9.87
C TRP A 128 -1.99 5.77 9.51
N VAL A 129 -2.87 5.13 10.27
CA VAL A 129 -4.33 5.17 10.05
C VAL A 129 -4.87 6.59 10.16
N ALA A 130 -4.38 7.39 11.12
CA ALA A 130 -4.76 8.79 11.25
C ALA A 130 -4.40 9.62 10.01
N ALA A 131 -3.21 9.40 9.43
CA ALA A 131 -2.81 10.06 8.18
C ALA A 131 -3.75 9.69 7.03
N GLN A 132 -4.14 8.42 6.89
CA GLN A 132 -5.09 7.99 5.85
C GLN A 132 -6.46 8.65 6.02
N PHE A 133 -6.99 8.72 7.24
CA PHE A 133 -8.27 9.39 7.48
C PHE A 133 -8.22 10.89 7.22
N LYS A 134 -7.10 11.56 7.57
CA LYS A 134 -6.89 12.98 7.27
C LYS A 134 -6.97 13.25 5.76
N VAL A 135 -6.35 12.39 4.96
CA VAL A 135 -6.41 12.48 3.49
C VAL A 135 -7.82 12.20 2.98
N LEU A 136 -8.50 11.18 3.51
CA LEU A 136 -9.89 10.89 3.14
C LEU A 136 -10.82 12.09 3.39
N GLY A 137 -10.68 12.75 4.54
CA GLY A 137 -11.44 13.98 4.84
C GLY A 137 -11.10 15.15 3.92
N LEU A 138 -9.83 15.28 3.50
CA LEU A 138 -9.41 16.29 2.51
C LEU A 138 -10.04 16.02 1.14
N VAL A 139 -10.02 14.78 0.68
CA VAL A 139 -10.63 14.38 -0.61
C VAL A 139 -12.12 14.68 -0.60
N LEU A 140 -12.84 14.34 0.49
CA LEU A 140 -14.26 14.65 0.62
C LEU A 140 -14.54 16.16 0.62
N ASN A 141 -13.71 16.95 1.31
CA ASN A 141 -13.84 18.41 1.30
C ASN A 141 -13.66 19.00 -0.11
N VAL A 142 -12.67 18.53 -0.87
CA VAL A 142 -12.40 18.99 -2.24
C VAL A 142 -13.52 18.58 -3.19
N VAL A 143 -13.96 17.32 -3.15
CA VAL A 143 -15.03 16.80 -4.06
C VAL A 143 -16.39 17.46 -3.79
N THR A 144 -16.62 17.91 -2.56
CA THR A 144 -17.86 18.62 -2.17
C THR A 144 -17.75 20.14 -2.30
N GLU A 145 -16.66 20.64 -2.90
CA GLU A 145 -16.39 22.08 -3.08
C GLU A 145 -16.48 22.86 -1.76
N GLY A 146 -16.04 22.25 -0.66
CA GLY A 146 -16.05 22.84 0.67
C GLY A 146 -17.35 22.63 1.47
N SER A 147 -18.39 22.02 0.88
CA SER A 147 -19.67 21.80 1.58
C SER A 147 -19.53 20.88 2.79
N VAL A 148 -18.63 19.90 2.73
CA VAL A 148 -18.27 19.04 3.88
C VAL A 148 -16.92 19.50 4.40
N SER A 149 -16.86 19.93 5.67
CA SER A 149 -15.58 20.29 6.29
C SER A 149 -14.67 19.08 6.43
N GLN A 150 -13.35 19.29 6.42
CA GLN A 150 -12.38 18.20 6.52
C GLN A 150 -12.59 17.34 7.78
N SER A 151 -12.92 17.96 8.93
CA SER A 151 -13.19 17.26 10.18
C SER A 151 -14.41 16.35 10.08
N VAL A 152 -15.50 16.81 9.45
CA VAL A 152 -16.69 15.99 9.22
C VAL A 152 -16.39 14.86 8.24
N GLY A 153 -15.62 15.14 7.18
CA GLY A 153 -15.16 14.12 6.23
C GLY A 153 -14.33 13.01 6.90
N ILE A 154 -13.45 13.35 7.84
CA ILE A 154 -12.68 12.40 8.64
C ILE A 154 -13.62 11.46 9.41
N VAL A 155 -14.61 12.01 10.12
CA VAL A 155 -15.54 11.22 10.94
C VAL A 155 -16.41 10.31 10.08
N ILE A 156 -16.95 10.82 8.96
CA ILE A 156 -17.74 10.02 8.02
C ILE A 156 -16.90 8.89 7.44
N GLY A 157 -15.69 9.20 6.98
CA GLY A 157 -14.75 8.22 6.44
C GLY A 157 -14.39 7.15 7.45
N ALA A 158 -14.09 7.54 8.69
CA ALA A 158 -13.82 6.60 9.77
C ALA A 158 -15.02 5.71 10.08
N ALA A 159 -16.22 6.26 10.19
CA ALA A 159 -17.43 5.47 10.45
C ALA A 159 -17.67 4.41 9.37
N ILE A 160 -17.53 4.79 8.09
CA ILE A 160 -17.71 3.88 6.96
C ILE A 160 -16.65 2.77 6.99
N VAL A 161 -15.37 3.13 7.07
CA VAL A 161 -14.26 2.19 7.05
C VAL A 161 -14.30 1.23 8.24
N LEU A 162 -14.54 1.75 9.44
CA LEU A 162 -14.63 0.94 10.65
C LEU A 162 -15.80 -0.03 10.59
N THR A 163 -16.94 0.37 10.01
CA THR A 163 -18.12 -0.51 9.89
C THR A 163 -17.76 -1.76 9.09
N TYR A 164 -17.37 -1.63 7.83
CA TYR A 164 -17.12 -2.82 7.01
C TYR A 164 -15.88 -3.60 7.46
N THR A 165 -14.88 -2.95 8.07
CA THR A 165 -13.67 -3.64 8.54
C THR A 165 -13.94 -4.46 9.81
N THR A 166 -14.73 -3.91 10.75
CA THR A 166 -15.05 -4.57 12.02
C THR A 166 -15.93 -5.80 11.80
N PHE A 167 -16.87 -5.74 10.86
CA PHE A 167 -17.73 -6.90 10.54
C PHE A 167 -17.06 -7.86 9.56
N GLY A 168 -16.27 -7.36 8.61
CA GLY A 168 -15.81 -8.11 7.45
C GLY A 168 -14.55 -8.97 7.64
N GLY A 169 -13.67 -8.62 8.58
CA GLY A 169 -12.39 -9.30 8.76
C GLY A 169 -11.51 -9.35 7.50
N MET A 170 -10.47 -10.18 7.53
CA MET A 170 -9.45 -10.28 6.46
C MET A 170 -10.04 -10.68 5.10
N PHE A 171 -11.08 -11.54 5.08
CA PHE A 171 -11.70 -11.97 3.82
C PHE A 171 -12.39 -10.81 3.10
N SER A 172 -13.17 -10.01 3.83
CA SER A 172 -13.84 -8.81 3.28
C SER A 172 -12.83 -7.77 2.80
N VAL A 173 -11.80 -7.50 3.62
CA VAL A 173 -10.71 -6.59 3.26
C VAL A 173 -10.02 -7.04 1.98
N ALA A 174 -9.71 -8.33 1.83
CA ALA A 174 -9.00 -8.83 0.65
C ALA A 174 -9.80 -8.65 -0.65
N ILE A 175 -11.12 -8.87 -0.61
CA ILE A 175 -11.99 -8.67 -1.78
C ILE A 175 -12.12 -7.17 -2.11
N LEU A 176 -12.28 -6.32 -1.09
CA LEU A 176 -12.33 -4.88 -1.31
C LEU A 176 -11.03 -4.37 -1.90
N ASP A 177 -9.88 -4.76 -1.34
CA ASP A 177 -8.57 -4.37 -1.84
C ASP A 177 -8.41 -4.71 -3.32
N PHE A 178 -8.82 -5.91 -3.74
CA PHE A 178 -8.76 -6.33 -5.14
C PHE A 178 -9.57 -5.42 -6.08
N ILE A 179 -10.78 -5.03 -5.67
CA ILE A 179 -11.66 -4.15 -6.45
C ILE A 179 -11.12 -2.72 -6.44
N GLN A 180 -10.81 -2.20 -5.26
CA GLN A 180 -10.39 -0.81 -5.06
C GLN A 180 -9.08 -0.53 -5.78
N ILE A 181 -8.11 -1.44 -5.72
CA ILE A 181 -6.86 -1.25 -6.43
C ILE A 181 -7.02 -1.28 -7.94
N SER A 182 -7.91 -2.13 -8.45
CA SER A 182 -8.22 -2.16 -9.89
C SER A 182 -8.80 -0.82 -10.36
N VAL A 183 -9.70 -0.22 -9.55
CA VAL A 183 -10.27 1.11 -9.82
C VAL A 183 -9.21 2.20 -9.74
N ILE A 184 -8.37 2.19 -8.71
CA ILE A 184 -7.30 3.19 -8.53
C ILE A 184 -6.29 3.12 -9.69
N MET A 185 -5.83 1.92 -10.05
CA MET A 185 -4.88 1.73 -11.14
C MET A 185 -5.46 2.19 -12.49
N GLY A 186 -6.70 1.81 -12.78
CA GLY A 186 -7.40 2.27 -13.98
C GLY A 186 -7.58 3.79 -14.01
N GLY A 187 -7.98 4.38 -12.88
CA GLY A 187 -8.17 5.83 -12.74
C GLY A 187 -6.87 6.62 -12.90
N LEU A 188 -5.77 6.15 -12.30
CA LEU A 188 -4.46 6.80 -12.43
C LEU A 188 -3.92 6.72 -13.86
N LEU A 189 -4.03 5.56 -14.52
CA LEU A 189 -3.61 5.43 -15.92
C LEU A 189 -4.42 6.34 -16.84
N TYR A 190 -5.73 6.44 -16.61
CA TYR A 190 -6.62 7.31 -17.37
C TYR A 190 -6.29 8.80 -17.18
N ILE A 191 -6.07 9.25 -15.94
CA ILE A 191 -5.66 10.62 -15.65
C ILE A 191 -4.27 10.90 -16.24
N ALA A 192 -3.33 9.96 -16.11
CA ALA A 192 -2.00 10.09 -16.69
C ALA A 192 -2.04 10.24 -18.21
N SER A 193 -2.92 9.52 -18.92
CA SER A 193 -3.08 9.71 -20.37
C SER A 193 -3.61 11.09 -20.73
N ILE A 194 -4.66 11.57 -20.03
CA ILE A 194 -5.24 12.89 -20.31
C ILE A 194 -4.23 14.01 -20.03
N VAL A 195 -3.60 13.98 -18.86
CA VAL A 195 -2.63 15.01 -18.46
C VAL A 195 -1.39 14.95 -19.35
N GLY A 196 -0.95 13.74 -19.72
CA GLY A 196 0.14 13.53 -20.67
C GLY A 196 -0.16 14.15 -22.03
N ASP A 197 -1.35 13.93 -22.57
CA ASP A 197 -1.76 14.51 -23.86
C ASP A 197 -1.87 16.04 -23.80
N LEU A 198 -2.41 16.59 -22.71
CA LEU A 198 -2.45 18.04 -22.48
C LEU A 198 -1.06 18.67 -22.37
N ALA A 199 -0.06 17.92 -21.89
CA ALA A 199 1.33 18.34 -21.80
C ALA A 199 2.12 18.16 -23.12
N GLY A 200 1.48 17.74 -24.21
CA GLY A 200 2.14 17.48 -25.49
C GLY A 200 2.76 16.09 -25.61
N GLY A 201 2.22 15.12 -24.86
CA GLY A 201 2.63 13.72 -24.86
C GLY A 201 3.58 13.36 -23.72
N VAL A 202 3.58 12.07 -23.35
CA VAL A 202 4.37 11.52 -22.23
C VAL A 202 5.86 11.82 -22.36
N ARG A 203 6.40 11.78 -23.58
CA ARG A 203 7.82 12.09 -23.84
C ARG A 203 8.19 13.53 -23.44
N THR A 204 7.29 14.48 -23.65
CA THR A 204 7.51 15.89 -23.27
C THR A 204 7.60 16.04 -21.76
N VAL A 205 6.73 15.33 -21.02
CA VAL A 205 6.76 15.30 -19.55
C VAL A 205 8.06 14.70 -19.03
N ILE A 206 8.51 13.58 -19.59
CA ILE A 206 9.77 12.91 -19.19
C ILE A 206 10.97 13.81 -19.47
N ASN A 207 11.04 14.42 -20.66
CA ASN A 207 12.13 15.30 -21.01
C ASN A 207 12.18 16.52 -20.07
N HIS A 208 11.04 17.14 -19.78
CA HIS A 208 10.97 18.26 -18.85
C HIS A 208 11.41 17.86 -17.43
N ALA A 209 11.02 16.67 -16.96
CA ALA A 209 11.45 16.15 -15.67
C ALA A 209 12.97 15.85 -15.65
N ALA A 210 13.52 15.35 -16.76
CA ALA A 210 14.95 15.09 -16.92
C ALA A 210 15.77 16.38 -16.90
N GLU A 211 15.34 17.39 -17.67
CA GLU A 211 15.97 18.72 -17.72
C GLU A 211 15.93 19.42 -16.35
N ALA A 212 14.86 19.22 -15.58
CA ALA A 212 14.75 19.72 -14.22
C ALA A 212 15.55 18.91 -13.19
N GLY A 213 16.31 17.89 -13.61
CA GLY A 213 17.09 17.02 -12.73
C GLY A 213 16.25 16.17 -11.77
N LYS A 214 14.94 16.03 -12.04
CA LYS A 214 14.00 15.31 -11.15
C LYS A 214 14.14 13.79 -11.29
N LEU A 215 14.77 13.30 -12.35
CA LEU A 215 15.00 11.88 -12.60
C LEU A 215 16.34 11.37 -12.05
N ASP A 216 17.13 12.23 -11.42
CA ASP A 216 18.34 11.77 -10.73
C ASP A 216 17.98 10.98 -9.48
N LEU A 217 18.39 9.72 -9.39
CA LEU A 217 18.12 8.90 -8.21
C LEU A 217 19.08 9.19 -7.06
N PHE A 218 20.37 9.36 -7.36
CA PHE A 218 21.41 9.43 -6.33
C PHE A 218 21.71 10.87 -5.93
N PRO A 219 21.81 11.17 -4.62
CA PRO A 219 22.17 12.50 -4.16
C PRO A 219 23.63 12.85 -4.49
N PRO A 220 24.01 14.14 -4.41
CA PRO A 220 25.40 14.57 -4.48
C PRO A 220 26.28 13.78 -3.52
N ALA A 221 27.56 13.57 -3.87
CA ALA A 221 28.53 12.79 -3.11
C ALA A 221 28.99 13.48 -1.80
N THR A 222 28.04 13.88 -0.97
CA THR A 222 28.22 14.53 0.32
C THR A 222 27.54 13.73 1.40
N MET A 223 28.19 13.53 2.55
CA MET A 223 27.63 12.74 3.65
C MET A 223 26.29 13.30 4.16
N THR A 224 26.12 14.62 4.17
CA THR A 224 24.88 15.28 4.59
C THR A 224 23.67 14.91 3.73
N ALA A 225 23.89 14.47 2.48
CA ALA A 225 22.83 14.03 1.57
C ALA A 225 22.69 12.49 1.55
N TRP A 226 23.79 11.75 1.64
CA TRP A 226 23.77 10.28 1.63
C TRP A 226 23.24 9.67 2.93
N VAL A 227 23.54 10.26 4.09
CA VAL A 227 23.05 9.75 5.38
C VAL A 227 21.51 9.74 5.46
N PRO A 228 20.78 10.85 5.18
CA PRO A 228 19.33 10.81 5.19
C PRO A 228 18.74 9.96 4.06
N PHE A 229 19.39 9.94 2.88
CA PHE A 229 18.96 9.10 1.76
C PHE A 229 19.00 7.60 2.10
N VAL A 230 20.14 7.11 2.57
CA VAL A 230 20.30 5.71 3.02
C VAL A 230 19.44 5.45 4.24
N GLY A 231 19.36 6.41 5.17
CA GLY A 231 18.50 6.32 6.36
C GLY A 231 17.03 6.10 5.98
N ALA A 232 16.47 6.91 5.10
CA ALA A 232 15.09 6.78 4.63
C ALA A 232 14.86 5.45 3.90
N TRP A 233 15.79 5.07 3.01
CA TRP A 233 15.72 3.83 2.26
C TRP A 233 15.75 2.60 3.18
N MET A 234 16.72 2.53 4.10
CA MET A 234 16.90 1.43 5.03
C MET A 234 15.76 1.34 6.05
N THR A 235 15.25 2.50 6.50
CA THR A 235 14.12 2.56 7.45
C THR A 235 12.90 1.91 6.83
N MET A 236 12.56 2.24 5.58
CA MET A 236 11.42 1.61 4.92
C MET A 236 11.72 0.15 4.52
N MET A 237 12.94 -0.14 4.07
CA MET A 237 13.32 -1.49 3.63
C MET A 237 13.33 -2.53 4.77
N LEU A 238 13.86 -2.19 5.94
CA LEU A 238 14.02 -3.12 7.06
C LEU A 238 12.98 -2.91 8.16
N GLY A 239 12.60 -1.65 8.42
CA GLY A 239 11.70 -1.29 9.52
C GLY A 239 10.29 -1.84 9.34
N SER A 240 9.89 -2.11 8.11
CA SER A 240 8.55 -2.62 7.80
C SER A 240 8.42 -4.14 7.77
N ILE A 241 9.53 -4.88 7.79
CA ILE A 241 9.51 -6.35 7.84
C ILE A 241 8.74 -6.89 9.06
N PRO A 242 8.94 -6.39 10.30
CA PRO A 242 8.25 -6.91 11.49
C PRO A 242 6.79 -6.42 11.62
N GLN A 243 6.25 -5.70 10.64
CA GLN A 243 4.90 -5.16 10.73
C GLN A 243 3.83 -6.26 10.63
N GLN A 244 2.72 -6.04 11.36
CA GLN A 244 1.63 -7.01 11.48
C GLN A 244 0.91 -7.25 10.15
N ASP A 245 0.77 -6.21 9.33
CA ASP A 245 0.07 -6.27 8.05
C ASP A 245 0.85 -7.10 7.00
N VAL A 246 2.19 -6.98 6.97
CA VAL A 246 3.06 -7.83 6.15
C VAL A 246 2.92 -9.30 6.56
N PHE A 247 3.00 -9.56 7.88
CA PHE A 247 2.82 -10.91 8.43
C PHE A 247 1.45 -11.51 8.09
N GLN A 248 0.39 -10.73 8.31
CA GLN A 248 -1.00 -11.18 8.14
C GLN A 248 -1.28 -11.54 6.68
N ARG A 249 -0.79 -10.75 5.72
CA ARG A 249 -0.99 -11.03 4.29
C ARG A 249 -0.19 -12.23 3.81
N ILE A 250 1.06 -12.37 4.25
CA ILE A 250 1.88 -13.54 3.94
C ILE A 250 1.20 -14.82 4.43
N THR A 251 0.66 -14.81 5.65
CA THR A 251 0.07 -16.00 6.27
C THR A 251 -1.33 -16.35 5.75
N SER A 252 -2.03 -15.41 5.10
CA SER A 252 -3.39 -15.61 4.57
C SER A 252 -3.48 -16.35 3.22
N ALA A 253 -2.35 -16.62 2.55
CA ALA A 253 -2.35 -17.28 1.23
C ALA A 253 -2.45 -18.82 1.31
N VAL A 254 -2.99 -19.44 0.24
CA VAL A 254 -3.27 -20.90 0.14
C VAL A 254 -2.03 -21.82 0.11
N ALA A 255 -0.83 -21.34 -0.26
CA ALA A 255 0.35 -22.22 -0.34
C ALA A 255 1.71 -21.51 -0.19
N THR A 256 2.66 -22.19 0.45
CA THR A 256 4.03 -21.70 0.74
C THR A 256 4.88 -21.44 -0.51
N SER A 257 4.70 -22.22 -1.59
CA SER A 257 5.48 -22.06 -2.84
C SER A 257 4.96 -20.92 -3.72
N LEU A 258 3.65 -20.62 -3.69
CA LEU A 258 3.07 -19.48 -4.41
C LEU A 258 3.41 -18.13 -3.74
N GLN A 259 3.72 -18.10 -2.44
CA GLN A 259 4.08 -16.86 -1.70
C GLN A 259 5.41 -16.25 -2.16
N LEU A 260 6.43 -17.07 -2.40
CA LEU A 260 7.70 -16.63 -2.97
C LEU A 260 7.48 -16.00 -4.35
N CYS A 261 6.61 -16.59 -5.16
CA CYS A 261 6.28 -16.06 -6.48
C CYS A 261 5.44 -14.78 -6.41
N GLY A 262 4.44 -14.69 -5.52
CA GLY A 262 3.58 -13.51 -5.39
C GLY A 262 4.31 -12.28 -4.87
N VAL A 263 5.11 -12.45 -3.81
CA VAL A 263 5.87 -11.34 -3.22
C VAL A 263 7.04 -10.91 -4.12
N HIS A 264 7.63 -11.84 -4.87
CA HIS A 264 8.65 -11.54 -5.88
C HIS A 264 8.06 -10.89 -7.13
N CYS A 265 6.94 -11.40 -7.64
CA CYS A 265 6.19 -10.78 -8.74
C CYS A 265 5.66 -9.42 -8.33
N GLN A 266 5.32 -9.20 -7.07
CA GLN A 266 4.88 -7.90 -6.55
C GLN A 266 6.05 -6.93 -6.35
N GLY A 267 7.18 -7.35 -5.76
CA GLY A 267 8.38 -6.52 -5.72
C GLY A 267 8.79 -6.08 -7.13
N ARG A 268 8.68 -6.99 -8.10
CA ARG A 268 8.83 -6.66 -9.53
C ARG A 268 7.69 -5.82 -10.09
N ALA A 269 6.43 -6.02 -9.72
CA ALA A 269 5.29 -5.28 -10.25
C ALA A 269 5.19 -3.87 -9.67
N LEU A 270 5.54 -3.65 -8.40
CA LEU A 270 5.64 -2.32 -7.79
C LEU A 270 6.83 -1.58 -8.42
N PHE A 271 7.96 -2.26 -8.60
CA PHE A 271 9.11 -1.72 -9.32
C PHE A 271 8.81 -1.45 -10.82
N CYS A 272 8.06 -2.34 -11.50
CA CYS A 272 7.70 -2.21 -12.92
C CYS A 272 6.49 -1.29 -13.16
N LEU A 273 5.53 -1.14 -12.26
CA LEU A 273 4.42 -0.20 -12.45
C LEU A 273 4.86 1.25 -12.22
N LEU A 274 5.95 1.44 -11.47
CA LEU A 274 6.54 2.75 -11.23
C LEU A 274 7.67 3.08 -12.23
N PHE A 275 8.09 2.13 -13.08
CA PHE A 275 9.18 2.33 -14.04
C PHE A 275 8.94 1.78 -15.46
N CYS A 276 8.21 0.67 -15.63
CA CYS A 276 8.02 -0.04 -16.91
C CYS A 276 6.76 0.32 -17.72
N THR A 277 5.85 1.17 -17.21
CA THR A 277 4.80 1.75 -18.06
C THR A 277 5.33 2.76 -19.08
N ASP A 278 6.61 3.18 -18.99
CA ASP A 278 7.27 3.97 -20.04
C ASP A 278 8.53 3.34 -20.65
N VAL A 279 9.30 2.54 -19.91
CA VAL A 279 10.56 2.00 -20.46
C VAL A 279 10.35 0.87 -21.49
N SER A 280 9.24 0.13 -21.41
CA SER A 280 8.93 -0.94 -22.38
C SER A 280 8.59 -0.43 -23.80
N ARG A 281 8.32 0.87 -23.95
CA ARG A 281 8.22 1.57 -25.25
C ARG A 281 9.52 2.27 -25.67
N LEU A 282 10.41 2.62 -24.73
CA LEU A 282 11.71 3.22 -25.02
C LEU A 282 12.74 2.23 -25.56
N CYS A 283 12.71 0.96 -25.14
CA CYS A 283 13.65 -0.06 -25.65
C CYS A 283 13.24 -0.73 -26.96
N ARG A 284 12.08 -0.40 -27.55
CA ARG A 284 11.65 -0.98 -28.84
C ARG A 284 11.98 -0.13 -30.07
N ASN A 285 12.61 1.02 -29.87
CA ASN A 285 13.06 1.93 -30.94
C ASN A 285 14.59 2.10 -30.96
N PHE A 286 15.32 1.18 -30.34
CA PHE A 286 16.77 1.01 -30.51
C PHE A 286 17.04 -0.43 -30.92
N ASP A 287 16.55 -0.79 -32.10
CA ASP A 287 17.12 -1.78 -33.02
C ASP A 287 16.87 -1.27 -34.44
#